data_AF-A0A933I655-F1
#
_entry.id   AF-A0A933I655-F1
#
_cell.length_a   1.000
_cell.length_b   1.000
_cell.length_c   1.000
_cell.angle_alpha   90.00
_cell.angle_beta   90.00
_cell.angle_gamma   90.00
#
_symmetry.space_group_name_H-M   'P 1'
#
loop_
_entity.id
_entity.type
_entity.pdbx_description
1 polymer ?
#
loop_
_entity_poly.entity_id
_entity_poly.type
_entity_poly.pdbx_seq_one_letter_code
_entity_poly.pdbx_strand_id
1 'polypeptide(L)'
;MVNANFYNIELRDKNGLLQNYITPWCSEPNWEWNRIGGCGNCRLKIRKDYRNIRFNARDDIQIRIRSGSTSKLVYRGWVLAPTHSLKIPEEMSIQIKGYFDLLDYKIVHDAGDTKTYSNMSISAIVEDIIDNFVVGNTPITKGTIDVANFSVDTIDFDRDTVSGALRTLAELEGNVEYGVDENLVFFWRKESTTLKHKFFVGYDVASLERKIDWSKLVNKVYFEGGKVNGATYLKSAGADDSQNRYFLVEDVLVNSAITTDSVASQYINSTLKEKSKISIILRAKIPNTSLRLEDSIPLGRIAIYDKDYDQSLYKWGKTASGGDNLIWGRGIYSGSDAIWGALFKDQVDKISYSLSETEDKFNLELTTGGSLLNTAARIKQLELITNNLRQRS
;
A
#
# COMPACT_ATOMS: atom_id res chain seq x y z
N MET A 1 14.44 17.67 -18.94
CA MET A 1 15.12 16.36 -18.78
C MET A 1 15.75 16.42 -17.41
N VAL A 2 15.33 15.56 -16.48
CA VAL A 2 15.77 15.65 -15.07
C VAL A 2 17.30 15.52 -15.00
N ASN A 3 17.95 16.42 -14.27
CA ASN A 3 19.40 16.44 -14.15
C ASN A 3 19.89 15.15 -13.48
N ALA A 4 20.64 14.33 -14.22
CA ALA A 4 21.18 13.04 -13.76
C ALA A 4 22.15 13.19 -12.56
N ASN A 5 22.52 14.42 -12.19
CA ASN A 5 23.40 14.67 -11.05
C ASN A 5 22.73 14.50 -9.67
N PHE A 6 21.41 14.40 -9.59
CA PHE A 6 20.68 14.38 -8.29
C PHE A 6 20.25 12.99 -7.82
N TYR A 7 20.46 11.95 -8.62
CA TYR A 7 20.02 10.60 -8.29
C TYR A 7 20.92 9.54 -8.90
N ASN A 8 20.91 8.35 -8.32
CA ASN A 8 21.55 7.16 -8.85
C ASN A 8 20.53 6.04 -8.97
N ILE A 9 20.45 5.42 -10.14
CA ILE A 9 19.69 4.18 -10.37
C ILE A 9 20.72 3.08 -10.59
N GLU A 10 20.75 2.13 -9.68
CA GLU A 10 21.72 1.04 -9.64
C GLU A 10 21.04 -0.26 -10.06
N LEU A 11 21.64 -0.96 -11.01
CA LEU A 11 21.36 -2.36 -11.31
C LEU A 11 22.34 -3.22 -10.52
N ARG A 12 21.81 -4.11 -9.71
CA ARG A 12 22.55 -5.05 -8.89
C ARG A 12 22.12 -6.48 -9.21
N ASP A 13 23.01 -7.43 -9.02
CA ASP A 13 22.65 -8.84 -9.13
C ASP A 13 21.84 -9.30 -7.91
N LYS A 14 21.36 -10.55 -7.95
CA LYS A 14 20.64 -11.19 -6.84
C LYS A 14 21.41 -11.27 -5.51
N ASN A 15 22.74 -11.09 -5.53
CA ASN A 15 23.61 -11.10 -4.35
C ASN A 15 23.91 -9.66 -3.86
N GLY A 16 23.35 -8.64 -4.52
CA GLY A 16 23.56 -7.24 -4.19
C GLY A 16 24.80 -6.60 -4.80
N LEU A 17 25.55 -7.30 -5.66
CA LEU A 17 26.73 -6.75 -6.33
C LEU A 17 26.32 -5.79 -7.44
N LEU A 18 26.97 -4.62 -7.51
CA LEU A 18 26.69 -3.62 -8.53
C LEU A 18 27.11 -4.13 -9.92
N GLN A 19 26.15 -4.20 -10.83
CA GLN A 19 26.37 -4.55 -12.24
C GLN A 19 26.48 -3.29 -13.11
N ASN A 20 25.62 -2.30 -12.92
CA ASN A 20 25.60 -1.10 -13.75
C ASN A 20 24.92 0.11 -13.08
N TYR A 21 25.26 1.31 -13.55
CA TYR A 21 24.51 2.53 -13.26
C TYR A 21 23.57 2.84 -14.41
N ILE A 22 22.26 2.70 -14.20
CA ILE A 22 21.24 2.95 -15.23
C ILE A 22 20.93 4.45 -15.38
N THR A 23 21.29 5.28 -14.40
CA THR A 23 21.01 6.73 -14.35
C THR A 23 21.17 7.46 -15.69
N PRO A 24 22.30 7.33 -16.44
CA PRO A 24 22.54 8.14 -17.63
C PRO A 24 21.56 7.85 -18.78
N TRP A 25 20.90 6.70 -18.74
CA TRP A 25 20.03 6.23 -19.81
C TRP A 25 18.56 6.22 -19.41
N CYS A 26 18.25 6.49 -18.14
CA CYS A 26 16.88 6.47 -17.64
C CYS A 26 16.18 7.80 -17.85
N SER A 27 14.96 7.75 -18.37
CA SER A 27 14.03 8.87 -18.38
C SER A 27 12.82 8.57 -17.51
N GLU A 28 12.37 9.58 -16.75
CA GLU A 28 11.10 9.55 -16.01
C GLU A 28 10.94 8.35 -15.04
N PRO A 29 11.94 8.04 -14.18
CA PRO A 29 11.74 7.00 -13.18
C PRO A 29 10.58 7.39 -12.27
N ASN A 30 9.67 6.45 -12.10
CA ASN A 30 8.57 6.53 -11.15
C ASN A 30 8.56 5.27 -10.30
N TRP A 31 8.24 5.43 -9.03
CA TRP A 31 8.14 4.32 -8.10
C TRP A 31 7.03 4.58 -7.10
N GLU A 32 6.58 3.53 -6.45
CA GLU A 32 5.43 3.57 -5.57
C GLU A 32 5.84 3.12 -4.16
N TRP A 33 5.21 3.72 -3.16
CA TRP A 33 5.12 3.19 -1.81
C TRP A 33 3.65 2.96 -1.49
N ASN A 34 3.32 1.76 -1.04
CA ASN A 34 1.97 1.37 -0.67
C ASN A 34 1.93 1.10 0.83
N ARG A 35 0.88 1.57 1.49
CA ARG A 35 0.60 1.26 2.91
C ARG A 35 0.53 -0.25 3.16
N ILE A 36 -0.01 -0.98 2.18
CA ILE A 36 -0.02 -2.43 2.12
C ILE A 36 0.96 -2.86 1.03
N GLY A 37 2.03 -3.57 1.42
CA GLY A 37 3.10 -4.05 0.57
C GLY A 37 4.43 -3.30 0.73
N GLY A 38 4.43 -2.06 1.24
CA GLY A 38 5.65 -1.25 1.34
C GLY A 38 6.11 -0.75 -0.03
N CYS A 39 7.38 -0.98 -0.38
CA CYS A 39 7.87 -0.67 -1.72
C CYS A 39 7.01 -1.35 -2.80
N GLY A 40 6.45 -0.56 -3.72
CA GLY A 40 5.49 -0.99 -4.73
C GLY A 40 6.09 -1.18 -6.11
N ASN A 41 5.33 -0.90 -7.16
CA ASN A 41 5.82 -0.98 -8.52
C ASN A 41 6.79 0.17 -8.82
N CYS A 42 7.75 -0.10 -9.70
CA CYS A 42 8.57 0.92 -10.33
C CYS A 42 8.61 0.68 -11.84
N ARG A 43 8.61 1.77 -12.60
CA ARG A 43 8.78 1.73 -14.05
C ARG A 43 9.93 2.61 -14.45
N LEU A 44 10.86 2.01 -15.19
CA LEU A 44 11.97 2.72 -15.82
C LEU A 44 11.84 2.62 -17.34
N LYS A 45 12.08 3.75 -18.01
CA LYS A 45 12.30 3.79 -19.47
C LYS A 45 13.78 4.06 -19.70
N ILE A 46 14.45 3.15 -20.40
CA ILE A 46 15.88 3.21 -20.68
C ILE A 46 16.09 3.46 -22.18
N ARG A 47 16.89 4.47 -22.52
CA ARG A 47 17.32 4.81 -23.87
C ARG A 47 18.76 4.32 -24.10
N LYS A 48 18.90 3.02 -24.32
CA LYS A 48 20.17 2.37 -24.63
C LYS A 48 19.91 1.12 -25.46
N ASP A 49 20.88 0.76 -26.29
CA ASP A 49 20.87 -0.49 -27.04
C ASP A 49 20.60 -1.68 -26.11
N TYR A 50 19.59 -2.48 -26.45
CA TYR A 50 19.11 -3.58 -25.61
C TYR A 50 20.16 -4.67 -25.40
N ARG A 51 21.17 -4.79 -26.27
CA ARG A 51 22.25 -5.78 -26.14
C ARG A 51 23.29 -5.37 -25.11
N ASN A 52 23.33 -4.08 -24.73
CA ASN A 52 24.36 -3.52 -23.85
C ASN A 52 24.01 -3.60 -22.36
N ILE A 53 22.80 -4.03 -22.00
CA ILE A 53 22.41 -4.29 -20.61
C ILE A 53 21.66 -5.62 -20.59
N ARG A 54 22.16 -6.56 -19.80
CA ARG A 54 21.49 -7.84 -19.55
C ARG A 54 20.79 -7.76 -18.21
N PHE A 55 19.54 -8.17 -18.20
CA PHE A 55 18.75 -8.35 -16.98
C PHE A 55 18.54 -9.85 -16.78
N ASN A 56 18.80 -10.31 -15.56
CA ASN A 56 18.59 -11.67 -15.11
C ASN A 56 17.41 -11.70 -14.14
N ALA A 57 16.88 -12.91 -13.92
CA ALA A 57 15.85 -13.13 -12.92
C ALA A 57 16.36 -12.70 -11.54
N ARG A 58 15.57 -11.87 -10.85
CA ARG A 58 15.86 -11.29 -9.52
C ARG A 58 17.04 -10.33 -9.48
N ASP A 59 17.45 -9.76 -10.61
CA ASP A 59 18.30 -8.57 -10.54
C ASP A 59 17.54 -7.46 -9.79
N ASP A 60 18.29 -6.71 -9.00
CA ASP A 60 17.83 -5.72 -8.03
C ASP A 60 18.02 -4.31 -8.61
N ILE A 61 16.99 -3.48 -8.48
CA ILE A 61 17.02 -2.06 -8.82
C ILE A 61 16.95 -1.26 -7.53
N GLN A 62 17.93 -0.39 -7.34
CA GLN A 62 17.95 0.59 -6.25
C GLN A 62 17.89 2.00 -6.81
N ILE A 63 16.99 2.82 -6.29
CA ILE A 63 16.94 4.25 -6.57
C ILE A 63 17.47 4.96 -5.33
N ARG A 64 18.51 5.77 -5.52
CA ARG A 64 19.13 6.58 -4.48
C ARG A 64 19.04 8.04 -4.86
N ILE A 65 18.62 8.89 -3.93
CA ILE A 65 18.61 10.35 -4.10
C ILE A 65 19.88 10.90 -3.46
N ARG A 66 20.56 11.81 -4.15
CA ARG A 66 21.76 12.48 -3.63
C ARG A 66 21.35 13.70 -2.82
N SER A 67 22.01 13.87 -1.68
CA SER A 67 21.93 15.04 -0.82
C SER A 67 23.37 15.42 -0.46
N GLY A 68 23.92 16.40 -1.20
CA GLY A 68 25.33 16.77 -1.11
C GLY A 68 26.28 15.61 -1.45
N SER A 69 27.16 15.26 -0.51
CA SER A 69 28.12 14.15 -0.65
C SER A 69 27.55 12.77 -0.33
N THR A 70 26.30 12.69 0.14
CA THR A 70 25.66 11.44 0.56
C THR A 70 24.54 11.04 -0.40
N SER A 71 24.13 9.77 -0.34
CA SER A 71 22.96 9.30 -1.07
C SER A 71 22.07 8.45 -0.18
N LYS A 72 20.77 8.73 -0.18
CA LYS A 72 19.75 7.98 0.56
C LYS A 72 19.06 6.99 -0.38
N LEU A 73 18.94 5.73 0.04
CA LEU A 73 18.11 4.75 -0.66
C LEU A 73 16.63 5.12 -0.46
N VAL A 74 15.87 5.23 -1.55
CA VAL A 74 14.45 5.63 -1.50
C VAL A 74 13.51 4.60 -2.11
N TYR A 75 14.06 3.65 -2.86
CA TYR A 75 13.30 2.55 -3.43
C TYR A 75 14.22 1.37 -3.71
N ARG A 76 13.69 0.17 -3.48
CA ARG A 76 14.32 -1.08 -3.86
C ARG A 76 13.28 -2.07 -4.36
N GLY A 77 13.59 -2.73 -5.48
CA GLY A 77 12.73 -3.73 -6.08
C GLY A 77 13.50 -4.67 -6.98
N TRP A 78 12.87 -5.75 -7.42
CA TRP A 78 13.46 -6.74 -8.31
C TRP A 78 12.85 -6.64 -9.71
N VAL A 79 13.67 -6.93 -10.72
CA VAL A 79 13.27 -6.89 -12.14
C VAL A 79 12.35 -8.06 -12.44
N LEU A 80 11.11 -7.75 -12.81
CA LEU A 80 10.12 -8.74 -13.21
C LEU A 80 10.23 -9.05 -14.70
N ALA A 81 10.18 -8.02 -15.53
CA ALA A 81 10.10 -8.16 -16.99
C ALA A 81 10.74 -6.96 -17.70
N PRO A 82 11.87 -7.15 -18.40
CA PRO A 82 12.36 -6.20 -19.39
C PRO A 82 11.58 -6.36 -20.70
N THR A 83 11.11 -5.26 -21.27
CA THR A 83 10.45 -5.21 -22.59
C THR A 83 11.25 -4.33 -23.52
N HIS A 84 11.64 -4.88 -24.67
CA HIS A 84 12.45 -4.18 -25.67
C HIS A 84 11.57 -3.62 -26.80
N SER A 85 11.80 -2.37 -27.20
CA SER A 85 11.16 -1.75 -28.35
C SER A 85 12.22 -1.44 -29.40
N LEU A 86 12.16 -2.16 -30.52
CA LEU A 86 13.04 -1.97 -31.68
C LEU A 86 12.53 -0.79 -32.53
N LYS A 87 12.70 0.42 -32.01
CA LYS A 87 12.45 1.69 -32.71
C LYS A 87 13.72 2.54 -32.69
N ILE A 88 13.75 3.66 -33.41
CA ILE A 88 14.88 4.60 -33.40
C ILE A 88 14.42 5.88 -32.67
N PRO A 89 15.07 6.28 -31.56
CA PRO A 89 16.10 5.54 -30.82
C PRO A 89 15.53 4.30 -30.10
N GLU A 90 16.37 3.29 -29.86
CA GLU A 90 15.95 2.08 -29.15
C GLU A 90 15.55 2.41 -27.71
N GLU A 91 14.45 1.80 -27.25
CA GLU A 91 13.94 1.99 -25.90
C GLU A 91 13.67 0.65 -25.23
N MET A 92 13.95 0.58 -23.93
CA MET A 92 13.58 -0.53 -23.07
C MET A 92 12.69 -0.04 -21.94
N SER A 93 11.58 -0.73 -21.70
CA SER A 93 10.75 -0.51 -20.52
C SER A 93 10.98 -1.66 -19.54
N ILE A 94 11.24 -1.34 -18.29
CA ILE A 94 11.44 -2.36 -17.25
C ILE A 94 10.32 -2.24 -16.24
N GLN A 95 9.67 -3.38 -15.98
CA GLN A 95 8.75 -3.54 -14.86
C GLN A 95 9.51 -4.07 -13.66
N ILE A 96 9.45 -3.33 -12.56
CA ILE A 96 10.10 -3.65 -11.29
C ILE A 96 9.01 -3.74 -10.23
N LYS A 97 9.14 -4.73 -9.34
CA LYS A 97 8.24 -4.93 -8.22
C LYS A 97 9.01 -4.85 -6.91
N GLY A 98 8.37 -4.32 -5.87
CA GLY A 98 8.94 -4.41 -4.53
C GLY A 98 9.02 -5.84 -4.02
N TYR A 99 9.77 -6.03 -2.94
CA TYR A 99 10.07 -7.37 -2.44
C TYR A 99 8.91 -8.07 -1.75
N PHE A 100 7.87 -7.34 -1.33
CA PHE A 100 6.66 -7.98 -0.80
C PHE A 100 5.98 -8.89 -1.84
N ASP A 101 6.01 -8.53 -3.12
CA ASP A 101 5.46 -9.36 -4.21
C ASP A 101 6.25 -10.68 -4.41
N LEU A 102 7.47 -10.79 -3.86
CA LEU A 102 8.20 -12.06 -3.87
C LEU A 102 7.52 -13.13 -3.00
N LEU A 103 6.70 -12.71 -2.04
CA LEU A 103 5.99 -13.58 -1.11
C LEU A 103 4.82 -14.32 -1.78
N ASP A 104 4.37 -13.88 -2.97
CA ASP A 104 3.42 -14.63 -3.81
C ASP A 104 4.02 -15.98 -4.29
N TYR A 105 5.34 -16.12 -4.28
CA TYR A 105 6.05 -17.34 -4.71
C TYR A 105 6.45 -18.25 -3.54
N LYS A 106 5.95 -17.99 -2.34
CA LYS A 106 6.20 -18.78 -1.13
C LYS A 106 4.87 -19.29 -0.61
N ILE A 107 4.81 -20.56 -0.23
CA ILE A 107 3.60 -21.22 0.25
C ILE A 107 3.75 -21.46 1.76
N VAL A 108 2.69 -21.19 2.50
CA VAL A 108 2.57 -21.51 3.92
C VAL A 108 2.07 -22.95 4.03
N HIS A 109 2.86 -23.84 4.62
CA HIS A 109 2.53 -25.26 4.74
C HIS A 109 3.29 -25.91 5.91
N ASP A 110 2.83 -27.07 6.38
CA ASP A 110 3.59 -27.91 7.33
C ASP A 110 4.24 -29.11 6.58
N ALA A 111 4.53 -30.22 7.27
CA ALA A 111 4.93 -31.47 6.61
C ALA A 111 3.87 -32.01 5.63
N GLY A 112 2.63 -31.52 5.71
CA GLY A 112 1.56 -31.72 4.72
C GLY A 112 1.25 -30.45 3.91
N ASP A 113 0.12 -30.45 3.21
CA ASP A 113 -0.30 -29.34 2.34
C ASP A 113 -0.93 -28.14 3.07
N THR A 114 -1.31 -28.31 4.33
CA THR A 114 -2.05 -27.32 5.12
C THR A 114 -1.26 -26.94 6.38
N LYS A 115 -1.20 -25.64 6.68
CA LYS A 115 -0.69 -25.11 7.94
C LYS A 115 -1.85 -24.68 8.83
N THR A 116 -1.96 -25.27 10.02
CA THR A 116 -3.00 -24.94 10.99
C THR A 116 -2.40 -24.18 12.17
N TYR A 117 -3.03 -23.08 12.55
CA TYR A 117 -2.74 -22.38 13.80
C TYR A 117 -3.96 -22.43 14.72
N SER A 118 -3.76 -22.72 16.00
CA SER A 118 -4.83 -22.82 16.99
C SER A 118 -4.49 -22.06 18.27
N ASN A 119 -5.46 -21.31 18.79
CA ASN A 119 -5.34 -20.52 20.02
C ASN A 119 -4.13 -19.58 20.03
N MET A 120 -3.86 -18.92 18.90
CA MET A 120 -2.72 -18.01 18.73
C MET A 120 -3.18 -16.59 18.40
N SER A 121 -2.43 -15.59 18.88
CA SER A 121 -2.64 -14.21 18.47
C SER A 121 -2.21 -14.01 17.01
N ILE A 122 -2.86 -13.08 16.30
CA ILE A 122 -2.49 -12.79 14.90
C ILE A 122 -1.00 -12.43 14.79
N SER A 123 -0.46 -11.63 15.72
CA SER A 123 0.95 -11.25 15.70
C SER A 123 1.90 -12.44 15.85
N ALA A 124 1.53 -13.45 16.66
CA ALA A 124 2.33 -14.67 16.80
C ALA A 124 2.31 -15.52 15.53
N ILE A 125 1.15 -15.57 14.84
CA ILE A 125 1.04 -16.27 13.55
C ILE A 125 1.86 -15.55 12.47
N VAL A 126 1.79 -14.22 12.41
CA VAL A 126 2.61 -13.43 11.48
C VAL A 126 4.11 -13.67 11.75
N GLU A 127 4.53 -13.69 13.01
CA GLU A 127 5.92 -13.95 13.38
C GLU A 127 6.39 -15.34 12.92
N ASP A 128 5.60 -16.40 13.15
CA ASP A 128 5.90 -17.75 12.66
C ASP A 128 6.02 -17.80 11.14
N ILE A 129 5.08 -17.15 10.43
CA ILE A 129 5.09 -17.11 8.96
C ILE A 129 6.38 -16.44 8.44
N ILE A 130 6.77 -15.31 9.04
CA ILE A 130 7.96 -14.57 8.61
C ILE A 130 9.24 -15.36 8.91
N ASP A 131 9.37 -15.92 10.11
CA ASP A 131 10.58 -16.63 10.52
C ASP A 131 10.77 -17.92 9.70
N ASN A 132 9.72 -18.71 9.51
CA ASN A 132 9.84 -20.04 8.92
C ASN A 132 9.76 -20.03 7.38
N PHE A 133 9.00 -19.10 6.79
CA PHE A 133 8.75 -19.12 5.33
C PHE A 133 9.44 -17.98 4.58
N VAL A 134 9.90 -16.93 5.26
CA VAL A 134 10.47 -15.72 4.60
C VAL A 134 11.97 -15.55 4.85
N VAL A 135 12.42 -15.40 6.10
CA VAL A 135 13.79 -14.97 6.43
C VAL A 135 14.87 -15.93 5.92
N GLY A 136 14.63 -17.23 5.94
CA GLY A 136 15.57 -18.24 5.41
C GLY A 136 15.52 -18.43 3.89
N ASN A 137 14.47 -17.93 3.22
CA ASN A 137 14.12 -18.29 1.86
C ASN A 137 14.15 -17.11 0.87
N THR A 138 14.39 -15.91 1.39
CA THR A 138 14.37 -14.63 0.70
C THR A 138 15.43 -13.71 1.32
N PRO A 139 15.82 -12.60 0.66
CA PRO A 139 16.71 -11.62 1.28
C PRO A 139 16.00 -10.69 2.27
N ILE A 140 14.72 -10.92 2.56
CA ILE A 140 13.91 -10.11 3.47
C ILE A 140 14.26 -10.51 4.91
N THR A 141 14.48 -9.51 5.76
CA THR A 141 14.71 -9.68 7.20
C THR A 141 13.45 -9.34 7.99
N LYS A 142 13.30 -9.93 9.18
CA LYS A 142 12.22 -9.59 10.11
C LYS A 142 12.48 -8.23 10.76
N GLY A 143 11.52 -7.32 10.66
CA GLY A 143 11.48 -6.08 11.43
C GLY A 143 10.45 -6.13 12.55
N THR A 144 9.83 -4.99 12.83
CA THR A 144 8.85 -4.88 13.93
C THR A 144 7.49 -5.47 13.54
N ILE A 145 6.95 -6.33 14.40
CA ILE A 145 5.59 -6.85 14.37
C ILE A 145 4.88 -6.35 15.63
N ASP A 146 3.91 -5.45 15.47
CA ASP A 146 3.11 -4.93 16.58
C ASP A 146 2.16 -6.02 17.10
N VAL A 147 1.97 -6.06 18.43
CA VAL A 147 1.13 -7.06 19.09
C VAL A 147 -0.34 -6.90 18.68
N ALA A 148 -0.94 -8.02 18.25
CA ALA A 148 -2.34 -8.09 17.86
C ALA A 148 -3.27 -8.17 19.09
N ASN A 149 -4.48 -7.63 18.96
CA ASN A 149 -5.49 -7.70 20.03
C ASN A 149 -6.44 -8.89 19.88
N PHE A 150 -6.43 -9.55 18.72
CA PHE A 150 -7.27 -10.69 18.41
C PHE A 150 -6.45 -11.98 18.41
N SER A 151 -7.05 -13.05 18.97
CA SER A 151 -6.54 -14.41 18.88
C SER A 151 -7.53 -15.27 18.12
N VAL A 152 -7.01 -16.09 17.22
CA VAL A 152 -7.83 -17.04 16.46
C VAL A 152 -7.98 -18.32 17.28
N ASP A 153 -9.19 -18.86 17.32
CA ASP A 153 -9.42 -20.19 17.89
C ASP A 153 -8.75 -21.25 17.01
N THR A 154 -8.99 -21.19 15.70
CA THR A 154 -8.31 -21.99 14.67
C THR A 154 -8.37 -21.27 13.32
N ILE A 155 -7.30 -21.37 12.53
CA ILE A 155 -7.22 -20.91 11.13
C ILE A 155 -6.33 -21.87 10.34
N ASP A 156 -6.77 -22.23 9.13
CA ASP A 156 -6.11 -23.18 8.26
C ASP A 156 -5.68 -22.53 6.94
N PHE A 157 -4.39 -22.60 6.60
CA PHE A 157 -3.88 -22.15 5.31
C PHE A 157 -3.59 -23.36 4.43
N ASP A 158 -4.46 -23.66 3.47
CA ASP A 158 -4.34 -24.79 2.55
C ASP A 158 -3.64 -24.36 1.25
N ARG A 159 -2.32 -24.58 1.19
CA ARG A 159 -1.45 -24.12 0.09
C ARG A 159 -1.57 -22.63 -0.25
N ASP A 160 -1.89 -21.80 0.75
CA ASP A 160 -1.93 -20.35 0.56
C ASP A 160 -0.53 -19.77 0.40
N THR A 161 -0.44 -18.75 -0.45
CA THR A 161 0.77 -17.96 -0.57
C THR A 161 1.04 -17.20 0.73
N VAL A 162 2.30 -16.90 1.04
CA VAL A 162 2.66 -16.10 2.23
C VAL A 162 1.97 -14.73 2.19
N SER A 163 1.95 -14.08 1.03
CA SER A 163 1.24 -12.81 0.86
C SER A 163 -0.29 -12.95 1.05
N GLY A 164 -0.87 -14.06 0.61
CA GLY A 164 -2.28 -14.42 0.82
C GLY A 164 -2.60 -14.61 2.30
N ALA A 165 -1.82 -15.43 3.01
CA ALA A 165 -1.97 -15.65 4.43
C ALA A 165 -1.82 -14.36 5.24
N LEU A 166 -0.79 -13.56 4.98
CA LEU A 166 -0.59 -12.25 5.61
C LEU A 166 -1.76 -11.29 5.33
N ARG A 167 -2.34 -11.33 4.13
CA ARG A 167 -3.54 -10.56 3.79
C ARG A 167 -4.75 -11.00 4.59
N THR A 168 -5.01 -12.30 4.70
CA THR A 168 -6.11 -12.83 5.53
C THR A 168 -5.94 -12.41 6.99
N LEU A 169 -4.73 -12.50 7.54
CA LEU A 169 -4.43 -12.05 8.90
C LEU A 169 -4.64 -10.53 9.06
N ALA A 170 -4.29 -9.74 8.04
CA ALA A 170 -4.49 -8.30 8.06
C ALA A 170 -5.97 -7.92 7.99
N GLU A 171 -6.77 -8.65 7.21
CA GLU A 171 -8.22 -8.46 7.13
C GLU A 171 -8.92 -8.79 8.47
N LEU A 172 -8.41 -9.79 9.19
CA LEU A 172 -8.91 -10.14 10.54
C LEU A 172 -8.57 -9.07 11.59
N GLU A 173 -7.35 -8.52 11.57
CA GLU A 173 -6.93 -7.45 12.50
C GLU A 173 -7.52 -6.08 12.11
N GLY A 174 -7.73 -5.82 10.81
CA GLY A 174 -8.48 -4.71 10.23
C GLY A 174 -7.79 -3.35 10.17
N ASN A 175 -6.88 -3.01 11.09
CA ASN A 175 -6.18 -1.70 11.09
C ASN A 175 -4.66 -1.87 11.13
N VAL A 176 -4.09 -2.45 10.08
CA VAL A 176 -2.64 -2.74 9.99
C VAL A 176 -2.01 -2.20 8.70
N GLU A 177 -0.78 -1.74 8.82
CA GLU A 177 0.13 -1.39 7.72
C GLU A 177 1.23 -2.44 7.71
N TYR A 178 1.45 -3.10 6.58
CA TYR A 178 2.43 -4.17 6.48
C TYR A 178 3.07 -4.21 5.11
N GLY A 179 4.29 -4.73 5.03
CA GLY A 179 5.03 -4.73 3.78
C GLY A 179 6.52 -4.92 3.97
N VAL A 180 7.27 -4.63 2.91
CA VAL A 180 8.74 -4.65 2.93
C VAL A 180 9.24 -3.28 2.51
N ASP A 181 10.14 -2.70 3.32
CA ASP A 181 10.75 -1.40 3.06
C ASP A 181 11.92 -1.47 2.05
N GLU A 182 12.53 -0.33 1.74
CA GLU A 182 13.67 -0.27 0.83
C GLU A 182 14.93 -1.00 1.35
N ASN A 183 15.01 -1.25 2.66
CA ASN A 183 16.11 -1.95 3.32
C ASN A 183 15.89 -3.47 3.40
N LEU A 184 14.82 -3.98 2.77
CA LEU A 184 14.39 -5.38 2.85
C LEU A 184 13.97 -5.80 4.26
N VAL A 185 13.44 -4.87 5.05
CA VAL A 185 12.91 -5.15 6.38
C VAL A 185 11.39 -5.30 6.29
N PHE A 186 10.88 -6.46 6.69
CA PHE A 186 9.45 -6.68 6.84
C PHE A 186 8.91 -5.91 8.04
N PHE A 187 7.76 -5.26 7.88
CA PHE A 187 7.06 -4.60 8.97
C PHE A 187 5.60 -5.03 9.03
N TRP A 188 5.06 -5.10 10.25
CA TRP A 188 3.65 -5.29 10.53
C TRP A 188 3.26 -4.34 11.66
N ARG A 189 2.65 -3.21 11.32
CA ARG A 189 2.42 -2.10 12.24
C ARG A 189 0.94 -1.83 12.38
N LYS A 190 0.50 -1.46 13.58
CA LYS A 190 -0.86 -0.94 13.78
C LYS A 190 -0.99 0.42 13.10
N GLU A 191 -2.08 0.64 12.38
CA GLU A 191 -2.34 1.94 11.76
C GLU A 191 -2.32 3.06 12.80
N SER A 192 -1.65 4.17 12.46
CA SER A 192 -1.61 5.34 13.31
C SER A 192 -2.84 6.22 13.07
N THR A 193 -3.62 6.49 14.11
CA THR A 193 -4.73 7.46 14.06
C THR A 193 -4.26 8.90 14.19
N THR A 194 -2.98 9.11 14.50
CA THR A 194 -2.35 10.43 14.64
C THR A 194 -2.25 11.12 13.28
N LEU A 195 -2.63 12.40 13.24
CA LEU A 195 -2.41 13.29 12.11
C LEU A 195 -0.94 13.70 12.07
N LYS A 196 -0.16 13.18 11.11
CA LYS A 196 1.28 13.45 10.99
C LYS A 196 1.60 14.59 10.02
N HIS A 197 0.83 14.73 8.95
CA HIS A 197 1.10 15.73 7.91
C HIS A 197 -0.15 16.55 7.56
N LYS A 198 0.07 17.82 7.26
CA LYS A 198 -0.96 18.78 6.84
C LYS A 198 -0.51 19.39 5.53
N PHE A 199 -1.39 19.39 4.54
CA PHE A 199 -1.14 19.92 3.21
C PHE A 199 -2.20 20.95 2.84
N PHE A 200 -1.80 22.04 2.20
CA PHE A 200 -2.70 23.11 1.81
C PHE A 200 -2.78 23.24 0.28
N VAL A 201 -4.00 23.26 -0.26
CA VAL A 201 -4.25 23.48 -1.69
C VAL A 201 -3.80 24.88 -2.10
N GLY A 202 -3.01 24.95 -3.17
CA GLY A 202 -2.40 26.19 -3.66
C GLY A 202 -1.08 26.55 -2.98
N TYR A 203 -0.65 25.78 -1.97
CA TYR A 203 0.68 25.91 -1.36
C TYR A 203 1.48 24.62 -1.58
N ASP A 204 1.22 23.59 -0.77
CA ASP A 204 1.90 22.30 -0.89
C ASP A 204 1.29 21.46 -2.02
N VAL A 205 -0.04 21.56 -2.18
CA VAL A 205 -0.79 20.76 -3.17
C VAL A 205 -1.03 21.59 -4.42
N ALA A 206 -0.41 21.19 -5.52
CA ALA A 206 -0.57 21.82 -6.83
C ALA A 206 -1.90 21.44 -7.51
N SER A 207 -2.36 20.20 -7.30
CA SER A 207 -3.68 19.75 -7.76
C SER A 207 -4.28 18.74 -6.81
N LEU A 208 -5.57 18.88 -6.55
CA LEU A 208 -6.37 17.95 -5.77
C LEU A 208 -7.53 17.43 -6.63
N GLU A 209 -7.55 16.12 -6.88
CA GLU A 209 -8.69 15.45 -7.49
C GLU A 209 -9.48 14.73 -6.40
N ARG A 210 -10.80 14.88 -6.44
CA ARG A 210 -11.72 14.19 -5.55
C ARG A 210 -12.69 13.37 -6.37
N LYS A 211 -12.75 12.07 -6.10
CA LYS A 211 -13.71 11.13 -6.69
C LYS A 211 -14.55 10.51 -5.58
N ILE A 212 -15.87 10.62 -5.68
CA ILE A 212 -16.80 9.82 -4.88
C ILE A 212 -17.09 8.55 -5.67
N ASP A 213 -16.87 7.40 -5.06
CA ASP A 213 -17.06 6.09 -5.67
C ASP A 213 -18.09 5.27 -4.89
N TRP A 214 -19.22 5.01 -5.54
CA TRP A 214 -20.31 4.20 -5.02
C TRP A 214 -20.13 2.71 -5.34
N SER A 215 -19.24 2.36 -6.27
CA SER A 215 -19.07 0.97 -6.74
C SER A 215 -18.52 0.01 -5.69
N LYS A 216 -17.92 0.56 -4.62
CA LYS A 216 -17.34 -0.21 -3.51
C LYS A 216 -18.26 -0.32 -2.29
N LEU A 217 -19.43 0.32 -2.32
CA LEU A 217 -20.39 0.27 -1.22
C LEU A 217 -20.90 -1.16 -1.06
N VAL A 218 -20.73 -1.75 0.12
CA VAL A 218 -21.32 -3.03 0.51
C VAL A 218 -21.82 -2.89 1.94
N ASN A 219 -23.10 -3.13 2.17
CA ASN A 219 -23.73 -2.98 3.48
C ASN A 219 -24.56 -4.19 3.91
N LYS A 220 -24.44 -5.29 3.16
CA LYS A 220 -24.85 -6.64 3.53
C LYS A 220 -23.85 -7.64 2.95
N VAL A 221 -23.41 -8.58 3.76
CA VAL A 221 -22.43 -9.59 3.37
C VAL A 221 -22.96 -10.98 3.69
N TYR A 222 -22.83 -11.88 2.72
CA TYR A 222 -22.90 -13.32 2.92
C TYR A 222 -21.47 -13.88 2.89
N PHE A 223 -21.14 -14.79 3.79
CA PHE A 223 -19.81 -15.34 3.97
C PHE A 223 -19.84 -16.85 3.75
N GLU A 224 -18.93 -17.34 2.91
CA GLU A 224 -18.68 -18.75 2.64
C GLU A 224 -17.27 -19.12 3.14
N GLY A 225 -17.22 -19.98 4.16
CA GLY A 225 -16.00 -20.43 4.81
C GLY A 225 -15.49 -21.78 4.30
N GLY A 226 -14.55 -22.35 5.05
CA GLY A 226 -14.07 -23.72 4.84
C GLY A 226 -15.12 -24.79 5.13
N LYS A 227 -14.74 -26.06 4.94
CA LYS A 227 -15.63 -27.19 5.24
C LYS A 227 -15.61 -27.54 6.72
N VAL A 228 -16.78 -27.56 7.34
CA VAL A 228 -17.01 -28.03 8.71
C VAL A 228 -17.93 -29.24 8.65
N ASN A 229 -17.47 -30.41 9.12
CA ASN A 229 -18.22 -31.67 9.05
C ASN A 229 -18.74 -32.00 7.64
N GLY A 230 -17.96 -31.67 6.61
CA GLY A 230 -18.29 -31.94 5.20
C GLY A 230 -19.19 -30.91 4.52
N ALA A 231 -19.76 -29.94 5.24
CA ALA A 231 -20.56 -28.84 4.69
C ALA A 231 -19.77 -27.53 4.66
N THR A 232 -20.03 -26.67 3.67
CA THR A 232 -19.47 -25.31 3.62
C THR A 232 -20.02 -24.49 4.79
N TYR A 233 -19.14 -23.82 5.54
CA TYR A 233 -19.54 -22.92 6.60
C TYR A 233 -20.19 -21.64 6.01
N LEU A 234 -21.35 -21.23 6.51
CA LEU A 234 -22.09 -20.07 6.00
C LEU A 234 -22.45 -19.09 7.12
N LYS A 235 -22.30 -17.78 6.86
CA LYS A 235 -22.73 -16.71 7.79
C LYS A 235 -23.17 -15.46 7.03
N SER A 236 -23.93 -14.57 7.66
CA SER A 236 -24.23 -13.25 7.07
C SER A 236 -24.35 -12.16 8.13
N ALA A 237 -24.09 -10.91 7.74
CA ALA A 237 -24.38 -9.72 8.56
C ALA A 237 -24.67 -8.50 7.67
N GLY A 238 -25.20 -7.42 8.25
CA GLY A 238 -25.50 -6.17 7.55
C GLY A 238 -25.31 -4.94 8.41
N ALA A 239 -25.21 -3.78 7.76
CA ALA A 239 -25.10 -2.46 8.37
C ALA A 239 -26.35 -1.62 8.06
N ASP A 240 -27.36 -1.72 8.92
CA ASP A 240 -28.70 -1.16 8.67
C ASP A 240 -28.69 0.38 8.50
N ASP A 241 -27.86 1.10 9.26
CA ASP A 241 -27.69 2.56 9.10
C ASP A 241 -27.20 2.94 7.69
N SER A 242 -26.31 2.12 7.12
CA SER A 242 -25.81 2.32 5.75
C SER A 242 -26.88 1.99 4.71
N GLN A 243 -27.64 0.91 4.92
CA GLN A 243 -28.75 0.52 4.04
C GLN A 243 -29.82 1.62 3.98
N ASN A 244 -30.16 2.21 5.13
CA ASN A 244 -31.13 3.30 5.23
C ASN A 244 -30.63 4.59 4.56
N ARG A 245 -29.33 4.89 4.67
CA ARG A 245 -28.74 6.11 4.13
C ARG A 245 -28.53 6.07 2.62
N TYR A 246 -28.20 4.89 2.09
CA TYR A 246 -27.83 4.73 0.69
C TYR A 246 -28.89 3.88 -0.03
N PHE A 247 -28.75 2.55 0.04
CA PHE A 247 -29.68 1.52 -0.40
C PHE A 247 -29.03 0.16 -0.11
N LEU A 248 -29.76 -0.96 -0.20
CA LEU A 248 -29.19 -2.29 0.01
C LEU A 248 -28.18 -2.64 -1.10
N VAL A 249 -26.96 -2.98 -0.69
CA VAL A 249 -25.91 -3.51 -1.57
C VAL A 249 -25.26 -4.74 -0.94
N GLU A 250 -25.38 -5.85 -1.63
CA GLU A 250 -25.00 -7.18 -1.14
C GLU A 250 -23.71 -7.67 -1.83
N ASP A 251 -22.85 -8.36 -1.07
CA ASP A 251 -21.68 -9.06 -1.60
C ASP A 251 -21.52 -10.44 -0.94
N VAL A 252 -20.82 -11.34 -1.63
CA VAL A 252 -20.45 -12.66 -1.12
C VAL A 252 -18.94 -12.68 -0.91
N LEU A 253 -18.53 -12.94 0.33
CA LEU A 253 -17.14 -13.13 0.71
C LEU A 253 -16.85 -14.61 0.82
N VAL A 254 -15.74 -15.05 0.22
CA VAL A 254 -15.31 -16.45 0.27
C VAL A 254 -13.93 -16.49 0.92
N ASN A 255 -13.78 -17.28 1.98
CA ASN A 255 -12.49 -17.55 2.59
C ASN A 255 -12.47 -18.95 3.22
N SER A 256 -11.84 -19.90 2.53
CA SER A 256 -11.74 -21.29 2.96
C SER A 256 -10.93 -21.50 4.24
N ALA A 257 -10.09 -20.53 4.63
CA ALA A 257 -9.27 -20.63 5.84
C ALA A 257 -10.09 -20.48 7.13
N ILE A 258 -11.29 -19.92 7.04
CA ILE A 258 -12.15 -19.62 8.19
C ILE A 258 -13.22 -20.70 8.32
N THR A 259 -13.20 -21.41 9.44
CA THR A 259 -14.12 -22.53 9.73
C THR A 259 -14.92 -22.34 11.02
N THR A 260 -14.72 -21.23 11.74
CA THR A 260 -15.34 -20.98 13.04
C THR A 260 -16.17 -19.70 13.06
N ASP A 261 -17.14 -19.66 14.00
CA ASP A 261 -18.10 -18.57 14.10
C ASP A 261 -17.49 -17.23 14.57
N SER A 262 -16.55 -17.31 15.52
CA SER A 262 -15.81 -16.16 16.05
C SER A 262 -15.02 -15.43 14.97
N VAL A 263 -14.21 -16.19 14.21
CA VAL A 263 -13.35 -15.67 13.14
C VAL A 263 -14.20 -15.13 11.97
N ALA A 264 -15.26 -15.84 11.57
CA ALA A 264 -16.16 -15.36 10.53
C ALA A 264 -16.86 -14.04 10.91
N SER A 265 -17.28 -13.89 12.17
CA SER A 265 -17.90 -12.65 12.65
C SER A 265 -16.94 -11.48 12.59
N GLN A 266 -15.70 -11.69 13.04
CA GLN A 266 -14.65 -10.68 13.02
C GLN A 266 -14.35 -10.24 11.58
N TYR A 267 -14.23 -11.20 10.66
CA TYR A 267 -13.98 -10.95 9.25
C TYR A 267 -15.09 -10.12 8.58
N ILE A 268 -16.36 -10.50 8.79
CA ILE A 268 -17.52 -9.79 8.24
C ILE A 268 -17.61 -8.38 8.80
N ASN A 269 -17.42 -8.21 10.12
CA ASN A 269 -17.49 -6.90 10.77
C ASN A 269 -16.36 -5.97 10.30
N SER A 270 -15.15 -6.50 10.12
CA SER A 270 -14.02 -5.78 9.52
C SER A 270 -14.36 -5.27 8.12
N THR A 271 -14.91 -6.17 7.27
CA THR A 271 -15.31 -5.82 5.90
C THR A 271 -16.44 -4.78 5.86
N LEU A 272 -17.48 -4.94 6.68
CA LEU A 272 -18.58 -3.97 6.74
C LEU A 272 -18.11 -2.62 7.27
N LYS A 273 -17.18 -2.58 8.24
CA LYS A 273 -16.61 -1.31 8.72
C LYS A 273 -15.90 -0.54 7.60
N GLU A 274 -15.23 -1.26 6.69
CA GLU A 274 -14.54 -0.68 5.54
C GLU A 274 -15.51 -0.26 4.42
N LYS A 275 -16.46 -1.14 4.04
CA LYS A 275 -17.27 -0.98 2.82
C LYS A 275 -18.66 -0.40 3.02
N SER A 276 -19.16 -0.31 4.25
CA SER A 276 -20.51 0.24 4.52
C SER A 276 -20.61 1.75 4.33
N LYS A 277 -19.52 2.43 4.01
CA LYS A 277 -19.49 3.87 3.73
C LYS A 277 -19.00 4.09 2.31
N ILE A 278 -19.42 5.20 1.71
CA ILE A 278 -18.95 5.62 0.41
C ILE A 278 -17.43 5.77 0.39
N SER A 279 -16.79 5.27 -0.66
CA SER A 279 -15.36 5.47 -0.87
C SER A 279 -15.15 6.87 -1.45
N ILE A 280 -14.35 7.69 -0.76
CA ILE A 280 -13.93 9.00 -1.25
C ILE A 280 -12.45 8.87 -1.58
N ILE A 281 -12.12 8.83 -2.87
CA ILE A 281 -10.75 8.76 -3.34
C ILE A 281 -10.24 10.18 -3.55
N LEU A 282 -9.12 10.50 -2.91
CA LEU A 282 -8.41 11.75 -3.10
C LEU A 282 -7.09 11.47 -3.81
N ARG A 283 -6.74 12.32 -4.79
CA ARG A 283 -5.41 12.33 -5.38
C ARG A 283 -4.81 13.73 -5.28
N ALA A 284 -3.73 13.86 -4.53
CA ALA A 284 -3.06 15.14 -4.32
C ALA A 284 -1.66 15.10 -4.93
N LYS A 285 -1.34 16.06 -5.81
CA LYS A 285 0.00 16.22 -6.38
C LYS A 285 0.74 17.30 -5.61
N ILE A 286 1.88 16.93 -5.04
CA ILE A 286 2.76 17.78 -4.24
C ILE A 286 4.13 17.81 -4.93
N PRO A 287 4.43 18.88 -5.69
CA PRO A 287 5.68 18.98 -6.43
C PRO A 287 6.85 19.40 -5.54
N ASN A 288 8.07 19.05 -5.94
CA ASN A 288 9.31 19.59 -5.39
C ASN A 288 9.41 19.54 -3.85
N THR A 289 9.07 18.39 -3.26
CA THR A 289 9.15 18.15 -1.82
C THR A 289 10.31 17.20 -1.49
N SER A 290 10.91 17.37 -0.32
CA SER A 290 11.85 16.40 0.27
C SER A 290 11.15 15.45 1.26
N LEU A 291 9.84 15.63 1.48
CA LEU A 291 9.05 14.87 2.45
C LEU A 291 8.77 13.45 1.96
N ARG A 292 9.36 12.44 2.61
CA ARG A 292 8.96 11.03 2.47
C ARG A 292 8.06 10.66 3.63
N LEU A 293 6.82 10.27 3.35
CA LEU A 293 5.86 9.91 4.41
C LEU A 293 6.25 8.59 5.09
N GLU A 294 6.90 7.70 4.35
CA GLU A 294 7.37 6.39 4.83
C GLU A 294 8.62 6.43 5.70
N ASP A 295 9.26 7.59 5.89
CA ASP A 295 10.37 7.73 6.84
C ASP A 295 9.94 7.43 8.29
N SER A 296 8.62 7.40 8.56
CA SER A 296 8.05 6.95 9.82
C SER A 296 6.88 6.00 9.57
N ILE A 297 7.10 4.70 9.80
CA ILE A 297 6.07 3.66 9.75
C ILE A 297 5.54 3.41 11.17
N PRO A 298 4.21 3.38 11.40
CA PRO A 298 3.11 3.53 10.44
C PRO A 298 3.00 4.95 9.87
N LEU A 299 2.54 5.11 8.62
CA LEU A 299 2.48 6.40 7.90
C LEU A 299 1.68 7.46 8.66
N GLY A 300 0.60 7.03 9.34
CA GLY A 300 -0.35 7.91 9.99
C GLY A 300 -1.24 8.69 9.02
N ARG A 301 -2.13 9.49 9.58
CA ARG A 301 -3.13 10.25 8.82
C ARG A 301 -2.54 11.53 8.27
N ILE A 302 -3.10 11.95 7.14
CA ILE A 302 -2.85 13.27 6.55
C ILE A 302 -4.11 14.12 6.61
N ALA A 303 -3.94 15.44 6.57
CA ALA A 303 -5.03 16.38 6.38
C ALA A 303 -4.75 17.23 5.14
N ILE A 304 -5.73 17.34 4.26
CA ILE A 304 -5.68 18.25 3.10
C ILE A 304 -6.71 19.36 3.32
N TYR A 305 -6.23 20.60 3.25
CA TYR A 305 -7.00 21.81 3.46
C TYR A 305 -7.28 22.49 2.11
N ASP A 306 -8.55 22.71 1.82
CA ASP A 306 -9.01 23.43 0.63
C ASP A 306 -9.65 24.76 1.08
N LYS A 307 -9.10 25.87 0.61
CA LYS A 307 -9.55 27.22 0.95
C LYS A 307 -10.95 27.55 0.39
N ASP A 308 -11.34 26.91 -0.71
CA ASP A 308 -12.54 27.28 -1.46
C ASP A 308 -13.77 26.45 -1.05
N TYR A 309 -13.58 25.38 -0.27
CA TYR A 309 -14.66 24.50 0.15
C TYR A 309 -15.48 25.05 1.34
N ASP A 310 -14.88 25.88 2.19
CA ASP A 310 -15.55 26.45 3.37
C ASP A 310 -15.58 27.98 3.33
N GLN A 311 -16.32 28.52 2.36
CA GLN A 311 -16.44 29.97 2.16
C GLN A 311 -17.36 30.66 3.17
N SER A 312 -17.87 29.97 4.20
CA SER A 312 -18.96 30.54 4.98
C SER A 312 -18.54 31.73 5.85
N LEU A 313 -17.28 31.90 6.31
CA LEU A 313 -16.98 32.95 7.31
C LEU A 313 -15.55 33.57 7.46
N TYR A 314 -14.53 33.48 6.56
CA TYR A 314 -13.17 33.96 6.95
C TYR A 314 -12.27 34.69 5.92
N LYS A 315 -11.42 35.61 6.45
CA LYS A 315 -10.37 36.42 5.76
C LYS A 315 -8.96 35.82 5.95
N TRP A 316 -8.12 35.94 4.92
CA TRP A 316 -6.78 35.32 4.83
C TRP A 316 -5.66 36.38 4.82
N GLY A 317 -4.55 36.17 5.55
CA GLY A 317 -3.37 37.06 5.52
C GLY A 317 -2.14 36.55 6.28
N LYS A 318 -0.95 36.97 5.83
CA LYS A 318 0.39 36.65 6.39
C LYS A 318 0.72 37.57 7.56
N THR A 319 1.27 37.06 8.68
CA THR A 319 1.98 37.90 9.64
C THR A 319 3.40 38.15 9.16
N ALA A 320 3.79 39.42 9.14
CA ALA A 320 5.16 39.85 8.89
C ALA A 320 6.03 39.49 10.09
N SER A 321 6.70 38.33 10.03
CA SER A 321 8.02 38.01 10.63
C SER A 321 8.20 36.51 10.81
N GLY A 322 8.66 35.83 9.75
CA GLY A 322 9.54 34.63 9.78
C GLY A 322 9.40 33.54 10.83
N GLY A 323 8.22 33.22 11.37
CA GLY A 323 8.01 32.08 12.27
C GLY A 323 7.20 30.96 11.60
N ASP A 324 7.59 29.71 11.82
CA ASP A 324 6.97 28.48 11.29
C ASP A 324 5.53 28.22 11.78
N ASN A 325 4.93 29.15 12.53
CA ASN A 325 3.56 29.07 13.02
C ASN A 325 2.61 29.80 12.07
N LEU A 326 2.16 29.08 11.07
CA LEU A 326 1.02 29.43 10.23
C LEU A 326 -0.28 29.27 11.04
N ILE A 327 -0.67 30.31 11.78
CA ILE A 327 -1.99 30.39 12.45
C ILE A 327 -3.02 30.89 11.43
N TRP A 328 -3.97 30.04 11.06
CA TRP A 328 -5.05 30.37 10.15
C TRP A 328 -6.41 30.21 10.84
N GLY A 329 -7.10 31.34 11.05
CA GLY A 329 -8.45 31.44 11.60
C GLY A 329 -8.50 32.00 13.04
N ARG A 330 -8.95 33.25 13.21
CA ARG A 330 -9.37 33.79 14.50
C ARG A 330 -10.87 34.09 14.43
N GLY A 331 -11.67 33.35 15.18
CA GLY A 331 -13.07 33.74 15.43
C GLY A 331 -13.13 35.06 16.19
N ILE A 332 -14.16 35.88 15.93
CA ILE A 332 -14.39 37.18 16.58
C ILE A 332 -14.58 37.03 18.11
N TYR A 333 -14.86 35.82 18.60
CA TYR A 333 -15.08 35.55 20.02
C TYR A 333 -14.19 34.39 20.50
N SER A 334 -13.13 34.77 21.23
CA SER A 334 -12.42 34.03 22.27
C SER A 334 -12.07 32.53 22.08
N GLY A 335 -10.75 32.25 22.08
CA GLY A 335 -10.18 31.09 22.76
C GLY A 335 -9.87 29.86 21.92
N SER A 336 -8.60 29.44 21.97
CA SER A 336 -7.98 28.20 21.46
C SER A 336 -7.66 28.14 19.95
N ASP A 337 -6.46 27.61 19.68
CA ASP A 337 -5.78 27.41 18.40
C ASP A 337 -6.57 26.51 17.43
N ALA A 338 -7.63 27.06 16.86
CA ALA A 338 -8.59 26.29 16.13
C ALA A 338 -8.43 26.51 14.62
N ILE A 339 -7.68 25.61 13.98
CA ILE A 339 -7.51 25.54 12.52
C ILE A 339 -8.75 24.84 11.94
N TRP A 340 -9.69 25.62 11.42
CA TRP A 340 -10.91 25.14 10.77
C TRP A 340 -10.79 25.28 9.25
N GLY A 341 -11.25 24.26 8.52
CA GLY A 341 -11.04 24.10 7.06
C GLY A 341 -10.48 22.74 6.65
N ALA A 342 -10.35 21.78 7.59
CA ALA A 342 -9.92 20.42 7.26
C ALA A 342 -11.04 19.70 6.51
N LEU A 343 -10.91 19.62 5.18
CA LEU A 343 -11.92 18.96 4.37
C LEU A 343 -11.77 17.44 4.41
N PHE A 344 -10.53 16.94 4.48
CA PHE A 344 -10.27 15.51 4.46
C PHE A 344 -9.17 15.12 5.44
N LYS A 345 -9.48 14.17 6.32
CA LYS A 345 -8.52 13.49 7.20
C LYS A 345 -8.60 12.02 6.91
N ASP A 346 -7.58 11.47 6.27
CA ASP A 346 -7.58 10.08 5.85
C ASP A 346 -6.18 9.47 5.91
N GLN A 347 -6.15 8.15 5.87
CA GLN A 347 -4.93 7.39 5.76
C GLN A 347 -4.47 7.37 4.30
N VAL A 348 -3.16 7.52 4.09
CA VAL A 348 -2.58 7.37 2.75
C VAL A 348 -2.53 5.90 2.39
N ASP A 349 -3.11 5.53 1.25
CA ASP A 349 -3.07 4.16 0.74
C ASP A 349 -1.87 3.92 -0.17
N LYS A 350 -1.59 4.90 -1.02
CA LYS A 350 -0.54 4.84 -2.04
C LYS A 350 0.13 6.19 -2.21
N ILE A 351 1.43 6.13 -2.40
CA ILE A 351 2.30 7.25 -2.72
C ILE A 351 2.98 6.91 -4.04
N SER A 352 2.88 7.77 -5.04
CA SER A 352 3.66 7.66 -6.25
C SER A 352 4.70 8.76 -6.28
N TYR A 353 5.95 8.38 -6.50
CA TYR A 353 7.09 9.27 -6.58
C TYR A 353 7.56 9.41 -8.02
N SER A 354 8.03 10.60 -8.36
CA SER A 354 8.83 10.84 -9.56
C SER A 354 9.88 11.89 -9.25
N LEU A 355 10.96 11.91 -10.03
CA LEU A 355 12.05 12.84 -9.76
C LEU A 355 11.64 14.30 -9.99
N SER A 356 12.16 15.19 -9.14
CA SER A 356 12.13 16.64 -9.34
C SER A 356 13.36 17.09 -10.13
N GLU A 357 13.26 18.25 -10.78
CA GLU A 357 14.41 18.96 -11.36
C GLU A 357 15.27 19.68 -10.31
N THR A 358 14.83 19.70 -9.04
CA THR A 358 15.58 20.28 -7.93
C THR A 358 16.32 19.20 -7.14
N GLU A 359 17.54 19.50 -6.69
CA GLU A 359 18.32 18.62 -5.83
C GLU A 359 17.56 18.23 -4.55
N ASP A 360 17.73 16.98 -4.12
CA ASP A 360 17.13 16.41 -2.90
C ASP A 360 15.60 16.50 -2.81
N LYS A 361 14.92 16.64 -3.95
CA LYS A 361 13.47 16.77 -4.04
C LYS A 361 12.87 15.78 -5.03
N PHE A 362 11.60 15.51 -4.85
CA PHE A 362 10.78 14.67 -5.72
C PHE A 362 9.36 15.25 -5.82
N ASN A 363 8.64 14.79 -6.83
CA ASN A 363 7.21 15.03 -6.96
C ASN A 363 6.48 13.83 -6.38
N LEU A 364 5.48 14.12 -5.57
CA LEU A 364 4.70 13.17 -4.80
C LEU A 364 3.25 13.21 -5.29
N GLU A 365 2.65 12.06 -5.55
CA GLU A 365 1.22 11.91 -5.75
C GLU A 365 0.65 11.00 -4.66
N LEU A 366 -0.13 11.59 -3.75
CA LEU A 366 -0.79 10.88 -2.66
C LEU A 366 -2.16 10.41 -3.10
N THR A 367 -2.49 9.15 -2.82
CA THR A 367 -3.84 8.60 -2.99
C THR A 367 -4.40 8.12 -1.65
N THR A 368 -5.61 8.55 -1.29
CA THR A 368 -6.35 8.07 -0.10
C THR A 368 -7.69 7.46 -0.50
N GLY A 369 -8.35 6.76 0.44
CA GLY A 369 -9.68 6.17 0.28
C GLY A 369 -9.76 5.12 -0.83
N GLY A 370 -8.61 4.67 -1.30
CA GLY A 370 -8.43 3.75 -2.41
C GLY A 370 -8.72 2.31 -2.03
N SER A 371 -8.77 1.94 -0.73
CA SER A 371 -9.02 0.58 -0.21
C SER A 371 -8.41 -0.51 -1.13
N LEU A 372 -7.16 -0.83 -0.81
CA LEU A 372 -6.31 -1.83 -1.48
C LEU A 372 -6.63 -3.28 -1.05
N LEU A 373 -7.62 -3.50 -0.18
CA LEU A 373 -8.23 -4.81 0.04
C LEU A 373 -9.24 -5.09 -1.09
N ASN A 374 -8.72 -5.06 -2.32
CA ASN A 374 -9.45 -5.45 -3.52
C ASN A 374 -9.50 -6.98 -3.61
N THR A 375 -9.95 -7.60 -2.52
CA THR A 375 -10.02 -9.05 -2.30
C THR A 375 -11.15 -9.61 -3.17
N ALA A 376 -12.29 -8.93 -3.27
CA ALA A 376 -13.41 -9.36 -4.11
C ALA A 376 -13.11 -9.38 -5.63
N ALA A 377 -12.33 -8.42 -6.15
CA ALA A 377 -12.07 -8.35 -7.59
C ALA A 377 -10.97 -9.32 -8.05
N ARG A 378 -9.91 -9.51 -7.25
CA ARG A 378 -8.81 -10.45 -7.57
C ARG A 378 -9.17 -11.90 -7.25
N ILE A 379 -9.94 -12.16 -6.18
CA ILE A 379 -10.49 -13.50 -5.91
C ILE A 379 -11.50 -13.89 -6.99
N LYS A 380 -12.45 -13.01 -7.38
CA LYS A 380 -13.34 -13.31 -8.54
C LYS A 380 -12.56 -13.59 -9.82
N GLN A 381 -11.45 -12.89 -10.08
CA GLN A 381 -10.60 -13.16 -11.25
C GLN A 381 -9.91 -14.52 -11.16
N LEU A 382 -9.38 -14.88 -9.99
CA LEU A 382 -8.72 -16.17 -9.75
C LEU A 382 -9.72 -17.33 -9.74
N GLU A 383 -10.93 -17.16 -9.21
CA GLU A 383 -12.02 -18.13 -9.26
C GLU A 383 -12.55 -18.33 -10.68
N LEU A 384 -12.71 -17.25 -11.46
CA LEU A 384 -13.06 -17.35 -12.89
C LEU A 384 -12.00 -18.08 -13.69
N ILE A 385 -10.72 -17.82 -13.42
CA ILE A 385 -9.61 -18.54 -14.08
C ILE A 385 -9.62 -20.02 -13.66
N THR A 386 -9.83 -20.31 -12.39
CA THR A 386 -9.84 -21.69 -11.86
C THR A 386 -11.05 -22.48 -12.37
N ASN A 387 -12.23 -21.87 -12.45
CA ASN A 387 -13.43 -22.50 -13.01
C ASN A 387 -13.33 -22.73 -14.52
N ASN A 388 -12.72 -21.79 -15.26
CA ASN A 388 -12.45 -21.98 -16.69
C ASN A 388 -11.42 -23.09 -16.95
N LEU A 389 -10.44 -23.28 -16.04
CA LEU A 389 -9.48 -24.38 -16.14
C LEU A 389 -10.14 -25.73 -15.82
N ARG A 390 -11.02 -25.80 -14.82
CA ARG A 390 -11.79 -27.02 -14.47
C ARG A 390 -12.80 -27.44 -15.53
N GLN A 391 -13.32 -26.52 -16.33
CA GLN A 391 -14.23 -26.83 -17.44
C GLN A 391 -13.50 -27.27 -18.72
N ARG A 392 -12.18 -27.10 -18.78
CA ARG A 392 -11.35 -27.46 -19.94
C ARG A 392 -10.54 -28.74 -19.74
N SER A 393 -10.44 -29.23 -18.51
CA SER A 393 -10.02 -30.59 -18.15
C SER A 393 -11.22 -31.52 -18.12
#